data_AF-A0A418N5H4-F1
#
_entry.id   AF-A0A418N5H4-F1
#
_cell.length_a   1.000
_cell.length_b   1.000
_cell.length_c   1.000
_cell.angle_alpha   90.00
_cell.angle_beta   90.00
_cell.angle_gamma   90.00
#
_symmetry.space_group_name_H-M   'P 1'
#
loop_
_entity.id
_entity.type
_entity.pdbx_description
1 polymer ?
#
loop_
_entity_poly.entity_id
_entity_poly.type
_entity_poly.pdbx_seq_one_letter_code
_entity_poly.pdbx_strand_id
1 'polypeptide(L)'
;MNEVNQFLDNLSTGLEGRDFWVPYRDFCQNIEKVEITKLIDSLPILLSKIENDFMASEFYQGIDNACSKDLKFGKSLYESVSINSNEKIQGVLARVVSGVFKKDYKWATKEVLKLFDEATSIKKAQGIASIYYMDLSEPKLESFNIEVDGRFSELIEDENTSVRVLAGVVSSCGNQRKHIPNADAHIRALLCKEENEIKVQLLHILDHQIDIESEKDFYSLILDALVSMDIKLTGAYNSLAYLLQLKVKDNLSLVTKFLNAWVGFRTENANNTKLLQTVFDEIHNLKPKYFQTLVTEWLNDDSINYQLAIFGILRELSYRNVYTLELDKKLLKDYSLYDIEYVTRKIIGFVYEKELSTSLLFSIIEAKHDDKPTVNFMSDIFVNHLIFNYYSTIDFLNEKKKSAPTKLKKIINQIIKDGEKYYDAYSKLETLKEFNPSEVRLNYMNRLQSKKFSKSYDDSEKSGGSFSSLFTTLHFRSGKTSFAKFKGEYSAHMEPKLISHSTEMPRGEYIDPVSQAQLRLESQGFKRRK
;
A
#
# COMPACT_ATOMS: atom_id res chain seq x y z
N MET A 1 0.99 39.20 -27.53
CA MET A 1 0.72 38.28 -28.66
C MET A 1 1.95 37.47 -29.01
N ASN A 2 3.15 38.07 -29.13
CA ASN A 2 4.36 37.33 -29.52
C ASN A 2 4.82 36.28 -28.50
N GLU A 3 4.81 36.55 -27.19
CA GLU A 3 5.42 35.65 -26.19
C GLU A 3 4.70 34.30 -26.04
N VAL A 4 3.37 34.27 -26.12
CA VAL A 4 2.58 33.03 -25.93
C VAL A 4 2.65 32.11 -27.16
N ASN A 5 2.65 32.69 -28.37
CA ASN A 5 2.89 31.91 -29.60
C ASN A 5 4.36 31.47 -29.68
N GLN A 6 5.29 32.30 -29.23
CA GLN A 6 6.71 31.97 -29.19
C GLN A 6 7.01 30.78 -28.26
N PHE A 7 6.25 30.61 -27.17
CA PHE A 7 6.33 29.39 -26.35
C PHE A 7 6.02 28.13 -27.16
N LEU A 8 4.93 28.14 -27.94
CA LEU A 8 4.55 27.00 -28.78
C LEU A 8 5.57 26.75 -29.90
N ASP A 9 6.07 27.81 -30.54
CA ASP A 9 7.10 27.70 -31.57
C ASP A 9 8.38 27.05 -31.00
N ASN A 10 8.76 27.42 -29.77
CA ASN A 10 9.90 26.87 -29.04
C ASN A 10 9.64 25.48 -28.44
N LEU A 11 8.40 24.97 -28.47
CA LEU A 11 8.11 23.66 -27.89
C LEU A 11 8.83 22.53 -28.66
N SER A 12 8.99 22.73 -29.98
CA SER A 12 9.70 21.84 -30.90
C SER A 12 11.22 21.86 -30.73
N THR A 13 11.78 22.89 -30.08
CA THR A 13 13.24 23.04 -29.88
C THR A 13 13.76 22.35 -28.62
N GLY A 14 12.88 21.73 -27.82
CA GLY A 14 13.26 20.90 -26.67
C GLY A 14 13.54 21.68 -25.40
N LEU A 15 12.75 22.73 -25.07
CA LEU A 15 12.88 23.47 -23.80
C LEU A 15 12.92 22.54 -22.58
N GLU A 16 13.79 22.74 -21.59
CA GLU A 16 13.84 21.91 -20.37
C GLU A 16 13.86 22.74 -19.09
N GLY A 17 13.49 22.11 -17.97
CA GLY A 17 13.56 22.72 -16.64
C GLY A 17 12.84 24.07 -16.55
N ARG A 18 13.52 25.08 -16.02
CA ARG A 18 12.94 26.41 -15.79
C ARG A 18 12.47 27.09 -17.07
N ASP A 19 13.17 26.85 -18.18
CA ASP A 19 12.91 27.47 -19.48
C ASP A 19 11.65 26.92 -20.14
N PHE A 20 11.17 25.75 -19.68
CA PHE A 20 9.84 25.25 -20.01
C PHE A 20 8.78 25.76 -19.03
N TRP A 21 9.00 25.59 -17.73
CA TRP A 21 7.93 25.78 -16.72
C TRP A 21 7.49 27.22 -16.52
N VAL A 22 8.40 28.19 -16.62
CA VAL A 22 8.04 29.61 -16.44
C VAL A 22 7.17 30.11 -17.60
N PRO A 23 7.58 29.93 -18.88
CA PRO A 23 6.72 30.27 -20.01
C PRO A 23 5.43 29.43 -20.09
N TYR A 24 5.47 28.16 -19.68
CA TYR A 24 4.30 27.29 -19.66
C TYR A 24 3.17 27.83 -18.78
N ARG A 25 3.48 28.32 -17.58
CA ARG A 25 2.47 28.90 -16.70
C ARG A 25 1.83 30.15 -17.27
N ASP A 26 2.63 31.05 -17.85
CA ASP A 26 2.11 32.23 -18.53
C ASP A 26 1.24 31.86 -19.74
N PHE A 27 1.67 30.84 -20.49
CA PHE A 27 0.88 30.25 -21.57
C PHE A 27 -0.48 29.74 -21.08
N CYS A 28 -0.53 28.93 -20.02
CA CYS A 28 -1.78 28.40 -19.47
C CYS A 28 -2.77 29.49 -19.01
N GLN A 29 -2.27 30.66 -18.60
CA GLN A 29 -3.12 31.79 -18.19
C GLN A 29 -3.69 32.61 -19.36
N ASN A 30 -3.08 32.49 -20.54
CA ASN A 30 -3.30 33.36 -21.70
C ASN A 30 -3.56 32.58 -23.00
N ILE A 31 -4.03 31.33 -22.93
CA ILE A 31 -4.24 30.46 -24.09
C ILE A 31 -5.15 31.11 -25.14
N GLU A 32 -6.11 31.93 -24.74
CA GLU A 32 -7.03 32.64 -25.64
C GLU A 32 -6.32 33.58 -26.64
N LYS A 33 -5.06 33.95 -26.38
CA LYS A 33 -4.25 34.84 -27.23
C LYS A 33 -3.47 34.10 -28.32
N VAL A 34 -3.58 32.77 -28.37
CA VAL A 34 -2.81 31.89 -29.25
C VAL A 34 -3.56 31.63 -30.55
N GLU A 35 -2.81 31.45 -31.63
CA GLU A 35 -3.38 30.99 -32.90
C GLU A 35 -3.83 29.52 -32.78
N ILE A 36 -5.11 29.25 -33.04
CA ILE A 36 -5.70 27.92 -32.84
C ILE A 36 -4.97 26.84 -33.63
N THR A 37 -4.57 27.12 -34.88
CA THR A 37 -3.79 26.19 -35.70
C THR A 37 -2.48 25.80 -35.02
N LYS A 38 -1.73 26.79 -34.52
CA LYS A 38 -0.49 26.55 -33.76
C LYS A 38 -0.72 25.74 -32.49
N LEU A 39 -1.82 26.02 -31.77
CA LEU A 39 -2.19 25.27 -30.57
C LEU A 39 -2.44 23.81 -30.92
N ILE A 40 -3.29 23.54 -31.91
CA ILE A 40 -3.64 22.17 -32.35
C ILE A 40 -2.39 21.40 -32.79
N ASP A 41 -1.51 22.02 -33.58
CA ASP A 41 -0.28 21.38 -34.06
C ASP A 41 0.69 21.05 -32.91
N SER A 42 0.69 21.86 -31.85
CA SER A 42 1.59 21.70 -30.70
C SER A 42 1.04 20.78 -29.60
N LEU A 43 -0.28 20.53 -29.56
CA LEU A 43 -0.94 19.74 -28.51
C LEU A 43 -0.32 18.35 -28.30
N PRO A 44 0.00 17.54 -29.33
CA PRO A 44 0.55 16.20 -29.10
C PRO A 44 1.88 16.22 -28.34
N ILE A 45 2.75 17.19 -28.66
CA ILE A 45 4.06 17.35 -28.02
C ILE A 45 3.86 17.88 -26.60
N LEU A 46 3.01 18.89 -26.43
CA LEU A 46 2.73 19.48 -25.12
C LEU A 46 2.13 18.46 -24.15
N LEU A 47 1.09 17.74 -24.57
CA LEU A 47 0.41 16.74 -23.74
C LEU A 47 1.36 15.60 -23.35
N SER A 48 2.18 15.11 -24.28
CA SER A 48 3.16 14.05 -23.98
C SER A 48 4.24 14.50 -22.98
N LYS A 49 4.49 15.80 -22.88
CA LYS A 49 5.47 16.37 -21.95
C LYS A 49 4.91 16.58 -20.55
N ILE A 50 3.61 16.86 -20.44
CA ILE A 50 2.96 17.16 -19.15
C ILE A 50 2.17 15.97 -18.58
N GLU A 51 1.94 14.88 -19.33
CA GLU A 51 1.03 13.78 -18.96
C GLU A 51 1.32 13.11 -17.61
N ASN A 52 2.57 13.15 -17.12
CA ASN A 52 2.97 12.57 -15.83
C ASN A 52 3.31 13.64 -14.77
N ASP A 53 3.01 14.91 -15.04
CA ASP A 53 3.29 16.02 -14.14
C ASP A 53 1.99 16.59 -13.55
N PHE A 54 2.01 16.98 -12.27
CA PHE A 54 0.87 17.65 -11.61
C PHE A 54 0.41 18.90 -12.38
N MET A 55 1.30 19.51 -13.14
CA MET A 55 1.04 20.68 -13.97
C MET A 55 0.11 20.44 -15.17
N ALA A 56 -0.21 19.19 -15.54
CA ALA A 56 -1.23 18.90 -16.56
C ALA A 56 -2.59 19.50 -16.20
N SER A 57 -2.93 19.51 -14.90
CA SER A 57 -4.17 20.12 -14.40
C SER A 57 -4.27 21.61 -14.72
N GLU A 58 -3.15 22.35 -14.63
CA GLU A 58 -3.08 23.78 -14.95
C GLU A 58 -3.41 24.05 -16.43
N PHE A 59 -2.96 23.19 -17.34
CA PHE A 59 -3.26 23.32 -18.77
C PHE A 59 -4.76 23.13 -19.06
N TYR A 60 -5.35 22.05 -18.55
CA TYR A 60 -6.77 21.77 -18.75
C TYR A 60 -7.67 22.85 -18.13
N GLN A 61 -7.28 23.40 -16.99
CA GLN A 61 -7.96 24.55 -16.40
C GLN A 61 -7.75 25.84 -17.22
N GLY A 62 -6.57 26.02 -17.79
CA GLY A 62 -6.26 27.10 -18.73
C GLY A 62 -7.17 27.09 -19.96
N ILE A 63 -7.39 25.91 -20.57
CA ILE A 63 -8.29 25.74 -21.72
C ILE A 63 -9.73 26.14 -21.34
N ASP A 64 -10.23 25.61 -20.24
CA ASP A 64 -11.58 25.91 -19.74
C ASP A 64 -11.75 27.43 -19.50
N ASN A 65 -10.78 28.05 -18.84
CA ASN A 65 -10.77 29.49 -18.59
C ASN A 65 -10.71 30.30 -19.89
N ALA A 66 -9.85 29.95 -20.84
CA ALA A 66 -9.72 30.63 -22.13
C ALA A 66 -11.03 30.59 -22.91
N CYS A 67 -11.69 29.42 -22.98
CA CYS A 67 -12.97 29.25 -23.66
C CYS A 67 -14.11 30.01 -22.97
N SER A 68 -14.02 30.21 -21.65
CA SER A 68 -14.99 31.02 -20.90
C SER A 68 -14.79 32.54 -21.05
N LYS A 69 -13.54 32.98 -21.32
CA LYS A 69 -13.20 34.39 -21.55
C LYS A 69 -13.55 34.83 -22.97
N ASP A 70 -13.26 33.98 -23.96
CA ASP A 70 -13.51 34.26 -25.38
C ASP A 70 -14.31 33.12 -26.01
N LEU A 71 -15.62 33.38 -26.21
CA LEU A 71 -16.55 32.44 -26.84
C LEU A 71 -16.18 32.10 -28.29
N LYS A 72 -15.63 33.06 -29.05
CA LYS A 72 -15.26 32.83 -30.45
C LYS A 72 -14.06 31.90 -30.50
N PHE A 73 -13.08 32.11 -29.63
CA PHE A 73 -11.96 31.20 -29.44
C PHE A 73 -12.45 29.79 -29.08
N GLY A 74 -13.29 29.66 -28.05
CA GLY A 74 -13.78 28.35 -27.59
C GLY A 74 -14.53 27.56 -28.67
N LYS A 75 -15.44 28.20 -29.42
CA LYS A 75 -16.17 27.54 -30.52
C LYS A 75 -15.25 27.14 -31.68
N SER A 76 -14.30 28.00 -32.05
CA SER A 76 -13.33 27.71 -33.12
C SER A 76 -12.35 26.59 -32.72
N LEU A 77 -11.97 26.55 -31.44
CA LEU A 77 -11.14 25.49 -30.89
C LEU A 77 -11.90 24.16 -30.88
N TYR A 78 -13.17 24.16 -30.47
CA TYR A 78 -14.03 22.98 -30.52
C TYR A 78 -14.12 22.40 -31.94
N GLU A 79 -14.38 23.24 -32.95
CA GLU A 79 -14.45 22.81 -34.35
C GLU A 79 -13.14 22.16 -34.79
N SER A 80 -12.00 22.79 -34.48
CA SER A 80 -10.66 22.31 -34.87
C SER A 80 -10.29 20.98 -34.18
N VAL A 81 -10.65 20.82 -32.90
CA VAL A 81 -10.42 19.57 -32.15
C VAL A 81 -11.36 18.46 -32.63
N SER A 82 -12.63 18.77 -32.92
CA SER A 82 -13.67 17.78 -33.25
C SER A 82 -13.45 17.09 -34.59
N ILE A 83 -12.82 17.76 -35.55
CA ILE A 83 -12.46 17.18 -36.86
C ILE A 83 -11.12 16.44 -36.83
N ASN A 84 -10.33 16.57 -35.76
CA ASN A 84 -9.02 15.96 -35.65
C ASN A 84 -9.15 14.47 -35.25
N SER A 85 -8.37 13.59 -35.88
CA SER A 85 -8.39 12.16 -35.60
C SER A 85 -7.47 11.73 -34.45
N ASN A 86 -6.61 12.63 -33.94
CA ASN A 86 -5.67 12.33 -32.86
C ASN A 86 -6.39 12.30 -31.51
N GLU A 87 -6.33 11.15 -30.84
CA GLU A 87 -7.00 10.92 -29.55
C GLU A 87 -6.52 11.85 -28.43
N LYS A 88 -5.22 12.18 -28.39
CA LYS A 88 -4.68 13.10 -27.38
C LYS A 88 -5.28 14.50 -27.54
N ILE A 89 -5.46 14.94 -28.78
CA ILE A 89 -6.09 16.23 -29.10
C ILE A 89 -7.56 16.22 -28.71
N GLN A 90 -8.28 15.14 -29.04
CA GLN A 90 -9.69 14.98 -28.64
C GLN A 90 -9.88 15.00 -27.12
N GLY A 91 -8.89 14.59 -26.33
CA GLY A 91 -8.91 14.65 -24.86
C GLY A 91 -9.13 16.04 -24.26
N VAL A 92 -9.00 17.11 -25.05
CA VAL A 92 -9.21 18.49 -24.60
C VAL A 92 -10.69 18.92 -24.72
N LEU A 93 -11.52 18.19 -25.49
CA LEU A 93 -12.92 18.54 -25.79
C LEU A 93 -13.75 18.80 -24.53
N ALA A 94 -13.62 17.97 -23.50
CA ALA A 94 -14.41 18.12 -22.28
C ALA A 94 -14.24 19.50 -21.62
N ARG A 95 -13.00 20.02 -21.60
CA ARG A 95 -12.68 21.33 -21.04
C ARG A 95 -13.10 22.48 -21.94
N VAL A 96 -13.02 22.31 -23.26
CA VAL A 96 -13.51 23.31 -24.21
C VAL A 96 -15.01 23.51 -24.05
N VAL A 97 -15.77 22.41 -24.05
CA VAL A 97 -17.23 22.45 -23.94
C VAL A 97 -17.66 23.00 -22.58
N SER A 98 -17.00 22.58 -21.49
CA SER A 98 -17.21 23.14 -20.14
C SER A 98 -16.91 24.64 -20.06
N GLY A 99 -15.83 25.10 -20.66
CA GLY A 99 -15.49 26.53 -20.67
C GLY A 99 -16.53 27.37 -21.41
N VAL A 100 -16.99 26.91 -22.57
CA VAL A 100 -18.05 27.59 -23.34
C VAL A 100 -19.39 27.58 -22.58
N PHE A 101 -19.71 26.49 -21.88
CA PHE A 101 -20.95 26.34 -21.11
C PHE A 101 -21.17 27.49 -20.12
N LYS A 102 -20.11 28.01 -19.50
CA LYS A 102 -20.15 29.13 -18.54
C LYS A 102 -20.72 30.43 -19.13
N LYS A 103 -20.75 30.58 -20.46
CA LYS A 103 -21.23 31.78 -21.16
C LYS A 103 -22.34 31.49 -22.17
N ASP A 104 -22.37 30.30 -22.77
CA ASP A 104 -23.36 29.87 -23.75
C ASP A 104 -23.78 28.41 -23.49
N TYR A 105 -24.55 28.21 -22.42
CA TYR A 105 -25.01 26.88 -22.01
C TYR A 105 -25.84 26.18 -23.10
N LYS A 106 -26.64 26.92 -23.90
CA LYS A 106 -27.48 26.34 -24.96
C LYS A 106 -26.65 25.70 -26.06
N TRP A 107 -25.57 26.36 -26.46
CA TRP A 107 -24.63 25.78 -27.41
C TRP A 107 -23.94 24.56 -26.79
N ALA A 108 -23.43 24.69 -25.57
CA ALA A 108 -22.65 23.63 -24.95
C ALA A 108 -23.48 22.36 -24.68
N THR A 109 -24.72 22.47 -24.16
CA THR A 109 -25.58 21.29 -23.93
C THR A 109 -25.93 20.58 -25.25
N LYS A 110 -26.18 21.34 -26.32
CA LYS A 110 -26.41 20.77 -27.66
C LYS A 110 -25.19 20.01 -28.17
N GLU A 111 -23.98 20.56 -28.00
CA GLU A 111 -22.76 19.88 -28.44
C GLU A 111 -22.42 18.65 -27.58
N VAL A 112 -22.73 18.67 -26.27
CA VAL A 112 -22.62 17.46 -25.44
C VAL A 112 -23.50 16.33 -25.98
N LEU A 113 -24.77 16.62 -26.28
CA LEU A 113 -25.69 15.60 -26.80
C LEU A 113 -25.25 15.06 -28.16
N LYS A 114 -24.74 15.91 -29.05
CA LYS A 114 -24.14 15.45 -30.32
C LYS A 114 -22.93 14.54 -30.10
N LEU A 115 -22.09 14.84 -29.11
CA LEU A 115 -20.94 13.99 -28.79
C LEU A 115 -21.38 12.61 -28.28
N PHE A 116 -22.56 12.47 -27.67
CA PHE A 116 -23.09 11.16 -27.27
C PHE A 116 -23.46 10.31 -28.49
N ASP A 117 -23.91 10.95 -29.57
CA ASP A 117 -24.32 10.30 -30.82
C ASP A 117 -23.13 9.99 -31.77
N GLU A 118 -21.91 10.43 -31.44
CA GLU A 118 -20.71 10.19 -32.25
C GLU A 118 -20.32 8.71 -32.31
N ALA A 119 -19.81 8.23 -33.44
CA ALA A 119 -19.49 6.80 -33.60
C ALA A 119 -18.29 6.35 -32.73
N THR A 120 -17.37 7.26 -32.39
CA THR A 120 -16.14 6.91 -31.68
C THR A 120 -16.32 6.99 -30.16
N SER A 121 -15.87 5.96 -29.45
CA SER A 121 -15.93 5.89 -27.98
C SER A 121 -15.24 7.06 -27.29
N ILE A 122 -14.21 7.63 -27.91
CA ILE A 122 -13.43 8.75 -27.36
C ILE A 122 -14.27 10.02 -27.33
N LYS A 123 -14.90 10.38 -28.46
CA LYS A 123 -15.75 11.57 -28.51
C LYS A 123 -16.96 11.43 -27.59
N LYS A 124 -17.59 10.25 -27.56
CA LYS A 124 -18.64 9.92 -26.57
C LYS A 124 -18.15 10.15 -25.15
N ALA A 125 -17.01 9.58 -24.78
CA ALA A 125 -16.43 9.73 -23.45
C ALA A 125 -16.11 11.20 -23.11
N GLN A 126 -15.68 12.01 -24.08
CA GLN A 126 -15.44 13.44 -23.87
C GLN A 126 -16.73 14.24 -23.71
N GLY A 127 -17.78 13.90 -24.44
CA GLY A 127 -19.12 14.46 -24.21
C GLY A 127 -19.57 14.21 -22.78
N ILE A 128 -19.44 12.97 -22.31
CA ILE A 128 -19.80 12.58 -20.94
C ILE A 128 -18.89 13.27 -19.91
N ALA A 129 -17.58 13.30 -20.14
CA ALA A 129 -16.64 13.98 -19.23
C ALA A 129 -16.88 15.50 -19.16
N SER A 130 -17.51 16.10 -20.17
CA SER A 130 -17.92 17.51 -20.11
C SER A 130 -18.93 17.74 -18.97
N ILE A 131 -19.86 16.80 -18.75
CA ILE A 131 -20.87 16.85 -17.69
C ILE A 131 -20.22 16.95 -16.29
N TYR A 132 -19.09 16.26 -16.09
CA TYR A 132 -18.35 16.34 -14.83
C TYR A 132 -17.95 17.78 -14.50
N TYR A 133 -17.55 18.59 -15.48
CA TYR A 133 -17.04 19.95 -15.26
C TYR A 133 -18.10 21.06 -15.29
N MET A 134 -19.30 20.76 -15.78
CA MET A 134 -20.40 21.72 -15.85
C MET A 134 -21.08 21.95 -14.50
N ASP A 135 -21.57 23.17 -14.26
CA ASP A 135 -22.47 23.45 -13.15
C ASP A 135 -23.92 23.19 -13.57
N LEU A 136 -24.50 22.09 -13.11
CA LEU A 136 -25.86 21.66 -13.46
C LEU A 136 -26.94 22.10 -12.46
N SER A 137 -26.60 23.02 -11.55
CA SER A 137 -27.52 23.44 -10.48
C SER A 137 -28.63 24.39 -10.93
N GLU A 138 -28.51 25.01 -12.10
CA GLU A 138 -29.49 25.99 -12.57
C GLU A 138 -30.81 25.33 -13.02
N PRO A 139 -31.99 25.84 -12.60
CA PRO A 139 -33.29 25.26 -12.97
C PRO A 139 -33.54 25.15 -14.48
N LYS A 140 -32.95 26.05 -15.28
CA LYS A 140 -33.06 26.04 -16.75
C LYS A 140 -32.43 24.80 -17.41
N LEU A 141 -31.66 24.02 -16.65
CA LEU A 141 -30.96 22.81 -17.11
C LEU A 141 -31.72 21.53 -16.73
N GLU A 142 -32.86 21.61 -16.06
CA GLU A 142 -33.61 20.44 -15.60
C GLU A 142 -33.94 19.47 -16.75
N SER A 143 -34.39 19.98 -17.90
CA SER A 143 -34.68 19.14 -19.08
C SER A 143 -33.42 18.47 -19.63
N PHE A 144 -32.29 19.17 -19.62
CA PHE A 144 -31.00 18.60 -20.04
C PHE A 144 -30.53 17.51 -19.08
N ASN A 145 -30.70 17.71 -17.77
CA ASN A 145 -30.33 16.72 -16.77
C ASN A 145 -31.15 15.43 -16.90
N ILE A 146 -32.46 15.55 -17.19
CA ILE A 146 -33.34 14.40 -17.47
C ILE A 146 -32.90 13.67 -18.75
N GLU A 147 -32.55 14.42 -19.79
CA GLU A 147 -32.07 13.82 -21.04
C GLU A 147 -30.74 13.07 -20.84
N VAL A 148 -29.78 13.68 -20.14
CA VAL A 148 -28.50 13.04 -19.77
C VAL A 148 -28.72 11.76 -18.97
N ASP A 149 -29.65 11.78 -18.01
CA ASP A 149 -30.02 10.60 -17.21
C ASP A 149 -30.56 9.45 -18.05
N GLY A 150 -31.46 9.76 -19.00
CA GLY A 150 -31.97 8.77 -19.96
C GLY A 150 -30.85 8.18 -20.83
N ARG A 151 -29.96 9.03 -21.34
CA ARG A 151 -28.81 8.58 -22.15
C ARG A 151 -27.82 7.73 -21.34
N PHE A 152 -27.60 8.02 -20.07
CA PHE A 152 -26.77 7.17 -19.21
C PHE A 152 -27.39 5.79 -19.02
N SER A 153 -28.71 5.71 -18.88
CA SER A 153 -29.44 4.43 -18.82
C SER A 153 -29.20 3.61 -20.09
N GLU A 154 -29.38 4.21 -21.27
CA GLU A 154 -29.15 3.56 -22.57
C GLU A 154 -27.71 3.02 -22.70
N LEU A 155 -26.71 3.81 -22.28
CA LEU A 155 -25.30 3.44 -22.36
C LEU A 155 -24.94 2.29 -21.40
N ILE A 156 -25.56 2.24 -20.21
CA ILE A 156 -25.32 1.18 -19.23
C ILE A 156 -25.96 -0.13 -19.68
N GLU A 157 -27.12 -0.08 -20.33
CA GLU A 157 -27.83 -1.26 -20.84
C GLU A 157 -27.19 -1.85 -22.12
N ASP A 158 -26.52 -1.03 -22.92
CA ASP A 158 -25.81 -1.50 -24.12
C ASP A 158 -24.49 -2.21 -23.76
N GLU A 159 -24.46 -3.53 -23.95
CA GLU A 159 -23.28 -4.39 -23.73
C GLU A 159 -22.08 -4.00 -24.60
N ASN A 160 -22.28 -3.29 -25.71
CA ASN A 160 -21.21 -2.85 -26.60
C ASN A 160 -20.58 -1.51 -26.16
N THR A 161 -21.14 -0.86 -25.13
CA THR A 161 -20.60 0.39 -24.64
C THR A 161 -19.19 0.18 -24.08
N SER A 162 -18.23 0.92 -24.63
CA SER A 162 -16.84 0.81 -24.21
C SER A 162 -16.66 1.20 -22.73
N VAL A 163 -15.73 0.53 -22.06
CA VAL A 163 -15.35 0.78 -20.66
C VAL A 163 -15.07 2.27 -20.39
N ARG A 164 -14.37 2.95 -21.30
CA ARG A 164 -14.02 4.37 -21.18
C ARG A 164 -15.26 5.27 -21.07
N VAL A 165 -16.31 4.94 -21.81
CA VAL A 165 -17.59 5.65 -21.79
C VAL A 165 -18.30 5.40 -20.46
N LEU A 166 -18.35 4.15 -20.00
CA LEU A 166 -18.94 3.79 -18.70
C LEU A 166 -18.19 4.41 -17.52
N ALA A 167 -16.86 4.46 -17.56
CA ALA A 167 -16.05 5.17 -16.57
C ALA A 167 -16.39 6.67 -16.56
N GLY A 168 -16.59 7.26 -17.74
CA GLY A 168 -17.12 8.62 -17.88
C GLY A 168 -18.46 8.79 -17.16
N VAL A 169 -19.40 7.86 -17.36
CA VAL A 169 -20.72 7.88 -16.69
C VAL A 169 -20.54 7.87 -15.18
N VAL A 170 -19.72 6.97 -14.63
CA VAL A 170 -19.44 6.90 -13.19
C VAL A 170 -18.90 8.23 -12.66
N SER A 171 -17.91 8.81 -13.34
CA SER A 171 -17.30 10.09 -12.91
C SER A 171 -18.32 11.23 -12.91
N SER A 172 -19.11 11.35 -13.98
CA SER A 172 -20.10 12.42 -14.14
C SER A 172 -21.28 12.26 -13.20
N CYS A 173 -21.81 11.04 -13.02
CA CYS A 173 -22.81 10.74 -12.00
C CYS A 173 -22.29 11.08 -10.61
N GLY A 174 -21.06 10.70 -10.27
CA GLY A 174 -20.44 10.98 -8.99
C GLY A 174 -20.33 12.48 -8.67
N ASN A 175 -19.95 13.30 -9.66
CA ASN A 175 -19.85 14.74 -9.45
C ASN A 175 -21.21 15.44 -9.43
N GLN A 176 -22.16 14.94 -10.23
CA GLN A 176 -23.47 15.55 -10.44
C GLN A 176 -24.59 14.80 -9.71
N ARG A 177 -24.29 14.09 -8.60
CA ARG A 177 -25.26 13.25 -7.86
C ARG A 177 -26.54 13.97 -7.46
N LYS A 178 -26.46 15.28 -7.19
CA LYS A 178 -27.59 16.12 -6.78
C LYS A 178 -28.46 16.60 -7.95
N HIS A 179 -27.97 16.48 -9.18
CA HIS A 179 -28.56 17.12 -10.36
C HIS A 179 -29.01 16.11 -11.42
N ILE A 180 -28.39 14.93 -11.47
CA ILE A 180 -28.80 13.81 -12.33
C ILE A 180 -29.75 12.90 -11.53
N PRO A 181 -31.04 12.78 -11.93
CA PRO A 181 -32.07 12.09 -11.14
C PRO A 181 -31.71 10.69 -10.63
N ASN A 182 -31.11 9.82 -11.46
CA ASN A 182 -30.81 8.44 -11.11
C ASN A 182 -29.30 8.17 -10.94
N ALA A 183 -28.50 9.19 -10.62
CA ALA A 183 -27.04 9.08 -10.53
C ALA A 183 -26.56 7.89 -9.67
N ASP A 184 -27.14 7.72 -8.48
CA ASP A 184 -26.76 6.62 -7.58
C ASP A 184 -27.15 5.25 -8.14
N ALA A 185 -28.27 5.15 -8.86
CA ALA A 185 -28.69 3.91 -9.51
C ALA A 185 -27.74 3.54 -10.66
N HIS A 186 -27.30 4.52 -11.43
CA HIS A 186 -26.30 4.35 -12.50
C HIS A 186 -24.96 3.87 -11.94
N ILE A 187 -24.47 4.49 -10.86
CA ILE A 187 -23.24 4.04 -10.19
C ILE A 187 -23.41 2.60 -9.69
N ARG A 188 -24.56 2.28 -9.07
CA ARG A 188 -24.85 0.92 -8.57
C ARG A 188 -24.84 -0.13 -9.67
N ALA A 189 -25.40 0.19 -10.84
CA ALA A 189 -25.41 -0.71 -11.99
C ALA A 189 -24.00 -1.07 -12.49
N LEU A 190 -23.00 -0.22 -12.22
CA LEU A 190 -21.62 -0.40 -12.66
C LEU A 190 -20.67 -0.93 -11.58
N LEU A 191 -21.13 -1.22 -10.36
CA LEU A 191 -20.27 -1.71 -9.27
C LEU A 191 -19.66 -3.10 -9.55
N CYS A 192 -20.39 -3.97 -10.26
CA CYS A 192 -19.96 -5.33 -10.57
C CYS A 192 -18.91 -5.41 -11.69
N LYS A 193 -18.70 -4.33 -12.44
CA LYS A 193 -17.71 -4.24 -13.52
C LYS A 193 -16.29 -4.32 -12.95
N GLU A 194 -15.45 -5.21 -13.47
CA GLU A 194 -14.09 -5.47 -12.96
C GLU A 194 -13.05 -4.51 -13.55
N GLU A 195 -13.43 -3.73 -14.55
CA GLU A 195 -12.51 -2.93 -15.34
C GLU A 195 -11.89 -1.78 -14.54
N ASN A 196 -10.56 -1.68 -14.64
CA ASN A 196 -9.73 -0.76 -13.85
C ASN A 196 -10.14 0.71 -13.96
N GLU A 197 -10.53 1.17 -15.15
CA GLU A 197 -10.96 2.56 -15.35
C GLU A 197 -12.19 2.89 -14.50
N ILE A 198 -13.15 1.95 -14.39
CA ILE A 198 -14.34 2.10 -13.55
C ILE A 198 -13.94 2.10 -12.08
N LYS A 199 -13.06 1.18 -11.64
CA LYS A 199 -12.59 1.12 -10.25
C LYS A 199 -11.88 2.41 -9.81
N VAL A 200 -11.08 3.01 -10.67
CA VAL A 200 -10.42 4.30 -10.39
C VAL A 200 -11.46 5.42 -10.17
N GLN A 201 -12.52 5.46 -10.98
CA GLN A 201 -13.58 6.46 -10.79
C GLN A 201 -14.40 6.19 -9.52
N LEU A 202 -14.67 4.93 -9.20
CA LEU A 202 -15.33 4.55 -7.94
C LEU A 202 -14.51 4.99 -6.70
N LEU A 203 -13.18 4.84 -6.76
CA LEU A 203 -12.29 5.33 -5.70
C LEU A 203 -12.34 6.87 -5.58
N HIS A 204 -12.38 7.59 -6.70
CA HIS A 204 -12.52 9.05 -6.70
C HIS A 204 -13.83 9.51 -6.05
N ILE A 205 -14.93 8.80 -6.32
CA ILE A 205 -16.22 9.04 -5.68
C ILE A 205 -16.11 8.89 -4.15
N LEU A 206 -15.47 7.81 -3.68
CA LEU A 206 -15.28 7.57 -2.25
C LEU A 206 -14.45 8.64 -1.54
N ASP A 207 -13.44 9.21 -2.22
CA ASP A 207 -12.53 10.18 -1.61
C ASP A 207 -13.13 11.60 -1.54
N HIS A 208 -13.97 11.97 -2.52
CA HIS A 208 -14.36 13.37 -2.69
C HIS A 208 -15.87 13.63 -2.68
N GLN A 209 -16.71 12.63 -2.92
CA GLN A 209 -18.13 12.85 -3.26
C GLN A 209 -19.11 12.12 -2.33
N ILE A 210 -18.62 11.27 -1.42
CA ILE A 210 -19.43 10.57 -0.44
C ILE A 210 -18.89 10.85 0.96
N ASP A 211 -19.77 11.23 1.87
CA ASP A 211 -19.46 11.29 3.28
C ASP A 211 -19.89 10.00 3.99
N ILE A 212 -18.93 9.31 4.59
CA ILE A 212 -19.14 8.02 5.27
C ILE A 212 -20.14 8.14 6.44
N GLU A 213 -20.22 9.29 7.09
CA GLU A 213 -21.09 9.47 8.26
C GLU A 213 -22.57 9.60 7.87
N SER A 214 -22.85 10.20 6.71
CA SER A 214 -24.21 10.35 6.18
C SER A 214 -24.65 9.23 5.22
N GLU A 215 -23.70 8.59 4.52
CA GLU A 215 -23.99 7.68 3.41
C GLU A 215 -23.30 6.30 3.53
N LYS A 216 -23.20 5.80 4.76
CA LYS A 216 -22.44 4.58 5.09
C LYS A 216 -22.73 3.36 4.22
N ASP A 217 -23.99 3.10 3.89
CA ASP A 217 -24.37 1.92 3.10
C ASP A 217 -23.86 2.02 1.65
N PHE A 218 -23.97 3.21 1.05
CA PHE A 218 -23.45 3.43 -0.30
C PHE A 218 -21.92 3.41 -0.33
N TYR A 219 -21.29 4.02 0.67
CA TYR A 219 -19.85 3.95 0.88
C TYR A 219 -19.36 2.50 0.98
N SER A 220 -20.04 1.65 1.77
CA SER A 220 -19.71 0.23 1.89
C SER A 220 -19.83 -0.52 0.56
N LEU A 221 -20.86 -0.23 -0.24
CA LEU A 221 -21.06 -0.90 -1.53
C LEU A 221 -19.94 -0.59 -2.53
N ILE A 222 -19.47 0.66 -2.55
CA ILE A 222 -18.34 1.03 -3.41
C ILE A 222 -17.04 0.41 -2.90
N LEU A 223 -16.80 0.39 -1.58
CA LEU A 223 -15.65 -0.33 -1.02
C LEU A 223 -15.67 -1.82 -1.38
N ASP A 224 -16.82 -2.48 -1.26
CA ASP A 224 -16.98 -3.89 -1.64
C ASP A 224 -16.67 -4.09 -3.14
N ALA A 225 -17.04 -3.14 -4.00
CA ALA A 225 -16.70 -3.18 -5.42
C ALA A 225 -15.20 -3.02 -5.69
N LEU A 226 -14.45 -2.26 -4.86
CA LEU A 226 -13.01 -2.07 -5.03
C LEU A 226 -12.16 -3.29 -4.64
N VAL A 227 -12.75 -4.32 -4.03
CA VAL A 227 -12.06 -5.58 -3.68
C VAL A 227 -11.38 -6.24 -4.89
N SER A 228 -11.97 -6.11 -6.09
CA SER A 228 -11.46 -6.67 -7.34
C SER A 228 -10.41 -5.82 -8.07
N MET A 229 -10.13 -4.60 -7.59
CA MET A 229 -9.22 -3.64 -8.23
C MET A 229 -7.82 -4.26 -8.45
N ASP A 230 -7.30 -4.18 -9.69
CA ASP A 230 -6.00 -4.75 -10.07
C ASP A 230 -4.87 -4.19 -9.21
N ILE A 231 -4.09 -5.09 -8.59
CA ILE A 231 -2.98 -4.74 -7.71
C ILE A 231 -1.86 -3.95 -8.41
N LYS A 232 -1.81 -3.98 -9.75
CA LYS A 232 -0.85 -3.18 -10.55
C LYS A 232 -1.14 -1.67 -10.48
N LEU A 233 -2.35 -1.27 -10.07
CA LEU A 233 -2.73 0.13 -9.89
C LEU A 233 -2.19 0.69 -8.57
N THR A 234 -0.87 0.71 -8.40
CA THR A 234 -0.21 1.11 -7.14
C THR A 234 -0.60 2.52 -6.70
N GLY A 235 -0.77 3.46 -7.63
CA GLY A 235 -1.26 4.82 -7.34
C GLY A 235 -2.67 4.84 -6.73
N ALA A 236 -3.59 4.04 -7.27
CA ALA A 236 -4.94 3.92 -6.73
C ALA A 236 -4.94 3.26 -5.34
N TYR A 237 -4.11 2.23 -5.13
CA TYR A 237 -3.94 1.62 -3.81
C TYR A 237 -3.34 2.59 -2.79
N ASN A 238 -2.41 3.47 -3.17
CA ASN A 238 -1.89 4.50 -2.26
C ASN A 238 -3.01 5.44 -1.78
N SER A 239 -3.87 5.90 -2.68
CA SER A 239 -5.02 6.74 -2.34
C SER A 239 -6.02 5.99 -1.45
N LEU A 240 -6.34 4.74 -1.80
CA LEU A 240 -7.24 3.90 -1.00
C LEU A 240 -6.69 3.62 0.40
N ALA A 241 -5.39 3.30 0.51
CA ALA A 241 -4.73 3.06 1.78
C ALA A 241 -4.75 4.32 2.67
N TYR A 242 -4.46 5.49 2.09
CA TYR A 242 -4.54 6.76 2.82
C TYR A 242 -5.96 7.03 3.32
N LEU A 243 -6.96 6.87 2.45
CA LEU A 243 -8.38 7.05 2.81
C LEU A 243 -8.79 6.09 3.93
N LEU A 244 -8.50 4.79 3.82
CA LEU A 244 -8.85 3.80 4.84
C LEU A 244 -8.11 4.03 6.16
N GLN A 245 -6.84 4.44 6.11
CA GLN A 245 -6.04 4.78 7.30
C GLN A 245 -6.74 5.85 8.14
N LEU A 246 -7.21 6.93 7.51
CA LEU A 246 -7.93 8.01 8.20
C LEU A 246 -9.23 7.54 8.85
N LYS A 247 -9.83 6.45 8.36
CA LYS A 247 -11.10 5.90 8.85
C LYS A 247 -10.94 4.85 9.95
N VAL A 248 -9.72 4.39 10.26
CA VAL A 248 -9.48 3.36 11.29
C VAL A 248 -10.00 3.77 12.67
N LYS A 249 -9.89 5.05 13.04
CA LYS A 249 -10.26 5.54 14.37
C LYS A 249 -11.76 5.39 14.65
N ASP A 250 -12.57 5.85 13.70
CA ASP A 250 -14.01 6.07 13.85
C ASP A 250 -14.86 5.00 13.14
N ASN A 251 -14.30 4.36 12.10
CA ASN A 251 -15.00 3.41 11.23
C ASN A 251 -14.27 2.07 11.09
N LEU A 252 -13.63 1.60 12.17
CA LEU A 252 -12.84 0.36 12.21
C LEU A 252 -13.58 -0.86 11.63
N SER A 253 -14.86 -1.05 11.96
CA SER A 253 -15.61 -2.23 11.50
C SER A 253 -15.76 -2.29 9.98
N LEU A 254 -15.93 -1.13 9.34
CA LEU A 254 -16.02 -1.03 7.89
C LEU A 254 -14.65 -1.31 7.24
N VAL A 255 -13.59 -0.69 7.78
CA VAL A 255 -12.22 -0.90 7.31
C VAL A 255 -11.85 -2.38 7.40
N THR A 256 -12.11 -3.05 8.52
CA THR A 256 -11.80 -4.47 8.65
C THR A 256 -12.65 -5.36 7.77
N LYS A 257 -13.95 -5.05 7.57
CA LYS A 257 -14.80 -5.76 6.61
C LYS A 257 -14.16 -5.74 5.22
N PHE A 258 -13.71 -4.56 4.78
CA PHE A 258 -13.01 -4.42 3.51
C PHE A 258 -11.70 -5.21 3.48
N LEU A 259 -10.84 -5.09 4.50
CA LEU A 259 -9.56 -5.82 4.55
C LEU A 259 -9.75 -7.34 4.50
N ASN A 260 -10.74 -7.87 5.23
CA ASN A 260 -11.07 -9.30 5.20
C ASN A 260 -11.54 -9.73 3.81
N ALA A 261 -12.46 -8.97 3.20
CA ALA A 261 -12.93 -9.25 1.84
C ALA A 261 -11.78 -9.17 0.82
N TRP A 262 -10.93 -8.17 0.92
CA TRP A 262 -9.80 -7.94 0.03
C TRP A 262 -8.74 -9.04 0.12
N VAL A 263 -8.34 -9.44 1.32
CA VAL A 263 -7.42 -10.57 1.53
C VAL A 263 -8.06 -11.88 1.09
N GLY A 264 -9.34 -12.09 1.40
CA GLY A 264 -10.08 -13.30 1.03
C GLY A 264 -10.29 -13.48 -0.47
N PHE A 265 -10.39 -12.40 -1.24
CA PHE A 265 -10.80 -12.42 -2.65
C PHE A 265 -9.87 -13.24 -3.56
N ARG A 266 -8.55 -13.02 -3.50
CA ARG A 266 -7.56 -13.78 -4.28
C ARG A 266 -6.20 -13.83 -3.61
N THR A 267 -5.46 -14.90 -3.86
CA THR A 267 -4.12 -15.13 -3.31
C THR A 267 -3.12 -14.02 -3.69
N GLU A 268 -3.31 -13.38 -4.85
CA GLU A 268 -2.51 -12.23 -5.26
C GLU A 268 -2.69 -11.03 -4.30
N ASN A 269 -3.90 -10.76 -3.82
CA ASN A 269 -4.14 -9.70 -2.83
C ASN A 269 -3.45 -10.04 -1.51
N ALA A 270 -3.64 -11.27 -1.01
CA ALA A 270 -3.01 -11.75 0.21
C ALA A 270 -1.47 -11.64 0.21
N ASN A 271 -0.83 -11.90 -0.93
CA ASN A 271 0.62 -11.75 -1.08
C ASN A 271 1.11 -10.29 -1.15
N ASN A 272 0.19 -9.34 -1.37
CA ASN A 272 0.49 -7.93 -1.60
C ASN A 272 -0.08 -7.01 -0.51
N THR A 273 -0.22 -7.49 0.74
CA THR A 273 -0.66 -6.69 1.90
C THR A 273 0.13 -5.40 2.10
N LYS A 274 1.36 -5.33 1.57
CA LYS A 274 2.16 -4.11 1.54
C LYS A 274 1.43 -2.90 0.92
N LEU A 275 0.53 -3.13 -0.04
CA LEU A 275 -0.29 -2.07 -0.66
C LEU A 275 -1.19 -1.34 0.35
N LEU A 276 -1.57 -2.02 1.43
CA LEU A 276 -2.42 -1.49 2.50
C LEU A 276 -1.69 -1.47 3.85
N GLN A 277 -0.34 -1.49 3.85
CA GLN A 277 0.45 -1.58 5.09
C GLN A 277 0.16 -0.46 6.07
N THR A 278 -0.02 0.76 5.58
CA THR A 278 -0.32 1.93 6.42
C THR A 278 -1.64 1.76 7.19
N VAL A 279 -2.61 1.05 6.62
CA VAL A 279 -3.88 0.73 7.28
C VAL A 279 -3.67 -0.27 8.41
N PHE A 280 -2.93 -1.35 8.17
CA PHE A 280 -2.60 -2.35 9.20
C PHE A 280 -1.78 -1.73 10.33
N ASP A 281 -0.81 -0.89 9.99
CA ASP A 281 0.01 -0.14 10.93
C ASP A 281 -0.86 0.75 11.83
N GLU A 282 -1.82 1.46 11.26
CA GLU A 282 -2.75 2.32 11.99
C GLU A 282 -3.66 1.51 12.93
N ILE A 283 -4.18 0.36 12.48
CA ILE A 283 -4.98 -0.55 13.32
C ILE A 283 -4.13 -1.05 14.50
N HIS A 284 -2.89 -1.48 14.24
CA HIS A 284 -1.95 -1.91 15.28
C HIS A 284 -1.69 -0.80 16.30
N ASN A 285 -1.44 0.43 15.85
CA ASN A 285 -1.09 1.56 16.72
C ASN A 285 -2.29 2.06 17.53
N LEU A 286 -3.46 2.25 16.90
CA LEU A 286 -4.64 2.84 17.55
C LEU A 286 -5.52 1.82 18.27
N LYS A 287 -5.56 0.57 17.78
CA LYS A 287 -6.48 -0.47 18.23
C LYS A 287 -5.72 -1.79 18.48
N PRO A 288 -4.65 -1.81 19.29
CA PRO A 288 -3.76 -2.97 19.40
C PRO A 288 -4.47 -4.26 19.81
N LYS A 289 -5.42 -4.21 20.76
CA LYS A 289 -6.19 -5.39 21.16
C LYS A 289 -7.02 -5.97 20.02
N TYR A 290 -7.62 -5.11 19.19
CA TYR A 290 -8.37 -5.55 18.02
C TYR A 290 -7.45 -6.16 16.96
N PHE A 291 -6.26 -5.57 16.77
CA PHE A 291 -5.25 -6.14 15.89
C PHE A 291 -4.83 -7.55 16.33
N GLN A 292 -4.68 -7.79 17.64
CA GLN A 292 -4.42 -9.12 18.19
C GLN A 292 -5.57 -10.10 17.89
N THR A 293 -6.83 -9.66 18.01
CA THR A 293 -8.00 -10.45 17.62
C THR A 293 -7.95 -10.82 16.14
N LEU A 294 -7.72 -9.83 15.26
CA LEU A 294 -7.62 -10.03 13.81
C LEU A 294 -6.53 -11.05 13.45
N VAL A 295 -5.34 -10.92 14.05
CA VAL A 295 -4.22 -11.84 13.81
C VAL A 295 -4.53 -13.25 14.30
N THR A 296 -5.15 -13.40 15.46
CA THR A 296 -5.59 -14.72 15.97
C THR A 296 -6.62 -15.37 15.04
N GLU A 297 -7.62 -14.61 14.60
CA GLU A 297 -8.66 -15.11 13.69
C GLU A 297 -8.07 -15.52 12.34
N TRP A 298 -7.21 -14.69 11.76
CA TRP A 298 -6.56 -14.97 10.47
C TRP A 298 -5.62 -16.18 10.53
N LEU A 299 -4.91 -16.37 11.64
CA LEU A 299 -4.10 -17.57 11.83
C LEU A 299 -4.97 -18.83 11.95
N ASN A 300 -6.19 -18.71 12.49
CA ASN A 300 -7.13 -19.81 12.66
C ASN A 300 -8.09 -20.00 11.47
N ASP A 301 -8.03 -19.17 10.43
CA ASP A 301 -8.88 -19.31 9.26
C ASP A 301 -8.44 -20.48 8.36
N ASP A 302 -9.38 -21.16 7.70
CA ASP A 302 -9.07 -22.28 6.81
C ASP A 302 -8.52 -21.82 5.43
N SER A 303 -8.75 -20.56 5.05
CA SER A 303 -8.23 -19.97 3.83
C SER A 303 -6.77 -19.54 3.99
N ILE A 304 -5.89 -20.15 3.18
CA ILE A 304 -4.45 -19.86 3.15
C ILE A 304 -4.12 -18.38 2.89
N ASN A 305 -5.04 -17.65 2.26
CA ASN A 305 -4.89 -16.23 1.96
C ASN A 305 -4.65 -15.42 3.24
N TYR A 306 -5.33 -15.74 4.34
CA TYR A 306 -5.15 -15.00 5.59
C TYR A 306 -3.76 -15.25 6.20
N GLN A 307 -3.22 -16.46 6.14
CA GLN A 307 -1.86 -16.71 6.64
C GLN A 307 -0.78 -16.10 5.74
N LEU A 308 -0.99 -16.06 4.42
CA LEU A 308 -0.11 -15.30 3.51
C LEU A 308 -0.13 -13.81 3.83
N ALA A 309 -1.31 -13.26 4.14
CA ALA A 309 -1.45 -11.88 4.57
C ALA A 309 -0.72 -11.61 5.89
N ILE A 310 -0.83 -12.51 6.88
CA ILE A 310 -0.08 -12.44 8.14
C ILE A 310 1.42 -12.43 7.89
N PHE A 311 1.94 -13.30 7.03
CA PHE A 311 3.37 -13.29 6.67
C PHE A 311 3.81 -11.91 6.15
N GLY A 312 3.05 -11.31 5.23
CA GLY A 312 3.35 -9.97 4.72
C GLY A 312 3.32 -8.90 5.81
N ILE A 313 2.26 -8.87 6.62
CA ILE A 313 2.06 -7.84 7.66
C ILE A 313 3.14 -7.91 8.74
N LEU A 314 3.45 -9.11 9.26
CA LEU A 314 4.42 -9.28 10.33
C LEU A 314 5.84 -8.95 9.87
N ARG A 315 6.17 -9.28 8.62
CA ARG A 315 7.45 -8.89 8.02
C ARG A 315 7.63 -7.37 8.01
N GLU A 316 6.62 -6.61 7.59
CA GLU A 316 6.69 -5.15 7.58
C GLU A 316 6.70 -4.55 9.00
N LEU A 317 5.97 -5.14 9.96
CA LEU A 317 6.06 -4.74 11.38
C LEU A 317 7.48 -4.92 11.96
N SER A 318 8.17 -5.99 11.57
CA SER A 318 9.56 -6.22 11.99
C SER A 318 10.51 -5.13 11.50
N TYR A 319 10.31 -4.62 10.27
CA TYR A 319 11.08 -3.49 9.74
C TYR A 319 10.83 -2.19 10.51
N ARG A 320 9.68 -2.07 11.18
CA ARG A 320 9.35 -0.96 12.10
C ARG A 320 9.86 -1.18 13.52
N ASN A 321 10.70 -2.19 13.76
CA ASN A 321 11.21 -2.59 15.08
C ASN A 321 10.12 -3.05 16.06
N VAL A 322 9.01 -3.57 15.55
CA VAL A 322 8.00 -4.26 16.38
C VAL A 322 8.37 -5.73 16.45
N TYR A 323 8.98 -6.12 17.56
CA TYR A 323 9.49 -7.47 17.78
C TYR A 323 8.59 -8.35 18.66
N THR A 324 7.50 -7.79 19.21
CA THR A 324 6.58 -8.53 20.08
C THR A 324 5.14 -8.28 19.66
N LEU A 325 4.40 -9.38 19.53
CA LEU A 325 2.97 -9.38 19.30
C LEU A 325 2.34 -10.53 20.08
N GLU A 326 1.23 -10.25 20.76
CA GLU A 326 0.47 -11.27 21.50
C GLU A 326 -0.77 -11.69 20.70
N LEU A 327 -1.20 -12.94 20.87
CA LEU A 327 -2.49 -13.41 20.37
C LEU A 327 -3.60 -13.07 21.37
N ASP A 328 -4.83 -12.88 20.87
CA ASP A 328 -6.00 -12.67 21.71
C ASP A 328 -6.25 -13.87 22.67
N LYS A 329 -5.98 -13.64 23.95
CA LYS A 329 -6.12 -14.62 25.03
C LYS A 329 -7.57 -15.07 25.24
N LYS A 330 -8.58 -14.27 24.88
CA LYS A 330 -9.99 -14.65 25.02
C LYS A 330 -10.33 -15.72 23.98
N LEU A 331 -10.04 -15.46 22.71
CA LEU A 331 -10.24 -16.44 21.63
C LEU A 331 -9.46 -17.72 21.90
N LEU A 332 -8.19 -17.59 22.30
CA LEU A 332 -7.35 -18.74 22.60
C LEU A 332 -7.90 -19.63 23.72
N LYS A 333 -8.67 -19.11 24.68
CA LYS A 333 -9.28 -19.94 25.73
C LYS A 333 -10.39 -20.83 25.20
N ASP A 334 -11.15 -20.33 24.22
CA ASP A 334 -12.31 -21.02 23.64
C ASP A 334 -11.91 -22.05 22.57
N TYR A 335 -10.72 -21.91 21.99
CA TYR A 335 -10.20 -22.82 20.97
C TYR A 335 -10.00 -24.24 21.51
N SER A 336 -10.27 -25.26 20.70
CA SER A 336 -9.97 -26.65 21.02
C SER A 336 -8.46 -26.94 20.90
N LEU A 337 -8.01 -28.11 21.36
CA LEU A 337 -6.62 -28.54 21.14
C LEU A 337 -6.26 -28.58 19.64
N TYR A 338 -7.22 -28.95 18.77
CA TYR A 338 -6.99 -29.01 17.32
C TYR A 338 -6.82 -27.63 16.70
N ASP A 339 -7.58 -26.64 17.16
CA ASP A 339 -7.42 -25.24 16.74
C ASP A 339 -6.05 -24.71 17.18
N ILE A 340 -5.61 -25.08 18.39
CA ILE A 340 -4.29 -24.71 18.90
C ILE A 340 -3.15 -25.38 18.13
N GLU A 341 -3.30 -26.66 17.75
CA GLU A 341 -2.37 -27.35 16.86
C GLU A 341 -2.31 -26.63 15.50
N TYR A 342 -3.48 -26.30 14.93
CA TYR A 342 -3.58 -25.60 13.65
C TYR A 342 -2.89 -24.23 13.69
N VAL A 343 -3.26 -23.35 14.63
CA VAL A 343 -2.65 -22.02 14.80
C VAL A 343 -1.14 -22.12 15.02
N THR A 344 -0.69 -23.06 15.86
CA THR A 344 0.73 -23.30 16.11
C THR A 344 1.48 -23.67 14.83
N ARG A 345 0.92 -24.57 14.01
CA ARG A 345 1.49 -24.93 12.72
C ARG A 345 1.51 -23.74 11.76
N LYS A 346 0.46 -22.92 11.73
CA LYS A 346 0.46 -21.70 10.89
C LYS A 346 1.52 -20.70 11.33
N ILE A 347 1.74 -20.52 12.63
CA ILE A 347 2.83 -19.65 13.13
C ILE A 347 4.19 -20.18 12.66
N ILE A 348 4.46 -21.48 12.83
CA ILE A 348 5.71 -22.11 12.38
C ILE A 348 5.90 -21.99 10.86
N GLY A 349 4.82 -22.12 10.09
CA GLY A 349 4.84 -22.07 8.63
C GLY A 349 4.99 -20.67 8.04
N PHE A 350 4.46 -19.63 8.70
CA PHE A 350 4.29 -18.29 8.13
C PHE A 350 4.95 -17.16 8.92
N VAL A 351 5.51 -17.39 10.12
CA VAL A 351 6.18 -16.34 10.91
C VAL A 351 7.65 -16.69 11.08
N TYR A 352 8.53 -15.96 10.39
CA TYR A 352 9.95 -16.31 10.30
C TYR A 352 10.81 -15.55 11.31
N GLU A 353 10.35 -14.38 11.74
CA GLU A 353 10.99 -13.55 12.73
C GLU A 353 10.90 -14.21 14.10
N LYS A 354 12.06 -14.53 14.70
CA LYS A 354 12.15 -15.32 15.92
C LYS A 354 11.42 -14.68 17.10
N GLU A 355 11.51 -13.35 17.23
CA GLU A 355 10.92 -12.64 18.36
C GLU A 355 9.39 -12.68 18.29
N LEU A 356 8.83 -12.46 17.09
CA LEU A 356 7.40 -12.53 16.83
C LEU A 356 6.85 -13.96 16.96
N SER A 357 7.52 -14.96 16.36
CA SER A 357 7.09 -16.36 16.47
C SER A 357 7.10 -16.83 17.93
N THR A 358 8.14 -16.47 18.69
CA THR A 358 8.24 -16.79 20.12
C THR A 358 7.12 -16.11 20.92
N SER A 359 6.84 -14.82 20.69
CA SER A 359 5.81 -14.10 21.45
C SER A 359 4.39 -14.60 21.15
N LEU A 360 4.10 -14.92 19.88
CA LEU A 360 2.82 -15.48 19.46
C LEU A 360 2.60 -16.87 20.06
N LEU A 361 3.58 -17.77 19.97
CA LEU A 361 3.49 -19.11 20.56
C LEU A 361 3.42 -19.06 22.10
N PHE A 362 4.09 -18.10 22.74
CA PHE A 362 3.99 -17.92 24.19
C PHE A 362 2.59 -17.50 24.63
N SER A 363 1.89 -16.69 23.83
CA SER A 363 0.50 -16.27 24.10
C SER A 363 -0.44 -17.46 24.26
N ILE A 364 -0.20 -18.54 23.52
CA ILE A 364 -0.95 -19.80 23.61
C ILE A 364 -0.76 -20.43 25.00
N ILE A 365 0.49 -20.63 25.43
CA ILE A 365 0.78 -21.20 26.76
C ILE A 365 0.20 -20.31 27.85
N GLU A 366 0.36 -19.00 27.73
CA GLU A 366 -0.15 -18.06 28.72
C GLU A 366 -1.69 -18.13 28.86
N ALA A 367 -2.41 -18.24 27.74
CA ALA A 367 -3.87 -18.36 27.72
C ALA A 367 -4.37 -19.74 28.21
N LYS A 368 -3.65 -20.81 27.90
CA LYS A 368 -4.05 -22.22 28.11
C LYS A 368 -3.21 -22.97 29.17
N HIS A 369 -2.52 -22.26 30.07
CA HIS A 369 -1.64 -22.87 31.08
C HIS A 369 -2.35 -23.83 32.05
N ASP A 370 -3.69 -23.81 32.08
CA ASP A 370 -4.48 -24.74 32.86
C ASP A 370 -4.78 -26.07 32.15
N ASP A 371 -4.70 -26.09 30.82
CA ASP A 371 -5.02 -27.23 29.97
C ASP A 371 -3.78 -28.10 29.70
N LYS A 372 -3.70 -29.25 30.38
CA LYS A 372 -2.51 -30.12 30.37
C LYS A 372 -2.15 -30.66 28.98
N PRO A 373 -3.08 -31.18 28.15
CA PRO A 373 -2.81 -31.53 26.75
C PRO A 373 -2.15 -30.40 25.95
N THR A 374 -2.74 -29.18 25.98
CA THR A 374 -2.17 -28.02 25.29
C THR A 374 -0.79 -27.66 25.82
N VAL A 375 -0.61 -27.64 27.14
CA VAL A 375 0.70 -27.34 27.76
C VAL A 375 1.77 -28.35 27.34
N ASN A 376 1.45 -29.64 27.28
CA ASN A 376 2.40 -30.67 26.86
C ASN A 376 2.80 -30.47 25.38
N PHE A 377 1.82 -30.27 24.51
CA PHE A 377 2.07 -30.01 23.08
C PHE A 377 2.94 -28.76 22.89
N MET A 378 2.58 -27.65 23.54
CA MET A 378 3.33 -26.40 23.40
C MET A 378 4.72 -26.49 24.03
N SER A 379 4.89 -27.20 25.14
CA SER A 379 6.21 -27.41 25.75
C SER A 379 7.15 -28.15 24.78
N ASP A 380 6.64 -29.14 24.06
CA ASP A 380 7.37 -29.85 23.01
C ASP A 380 7.80 -28.90 21.88
N ILE A 381 6.89 -28.05 21.39
CA ILE A 381 7.18 -27.03 20.38
C ILE A 381 8.25 -26.05 20.86
N PHE A 382 8.17 -25.58 22.10
CA PHE A 382 9.18 -24.66 22.64
C PHE A 382 10.57 -25.32 22.72
N VAL A 383 10.66 -26.59 23.11
CA VAL A 383 11.94 -27.29 23.20
C VAL A 383 12.48 -27.68 21.82
N ASN A 384 11.69 -28.41 21.04
CA ASN A 384 12.13 -29.06 19.80
C ASN A 384 12.17 -28.13 18.59
N HIS A 385 11.39 -27.04 18.60
CA HIS A 385 11.38 -26.08 17.50
C HIS A 385 12.04 -24.75 17.89
N LEU A 386 11.59 -24.08 18.96
CA LEU A 386 12.10 -22.74 19.31
C LEU A 386 13.49 -22.80 19.93
N ILE A 387 13.70 -23.45 21.08
CA ILE A 387 15.00 -23.50 21.77
C ILE A 387 16.06 -24.21 20.92
N PHE A 388 15.66 -25.26 20.18
CA PHE A 388 16.55 -25.92 19.23
C PHE A 388 17.10 -24.96 18.17
N ASN A 389 16.23 -24.13 17.56
CA ASN A 389 16.64 -23.18 16.53
C ASN A 389 17.26 -21.90 17.12
N TYR A 390 16.74 -21.43 18.24
CA TYR A 390 17.01 -20.15 18.88
C TYR A 390 17.12 -20.34 20.40
N TYR A 391 18.34 -20.58 20.88
CA TYR A 391 18.64 -20.73 22.31
C TYR A 391 18.23 -19.48 23.12
N SER A 392 18.27 -18.28 22.51
CA SER A 392 17.81 -17.04 23.16
C SER A 392 16.34 -17.06 23.58
N THR A 393 15.55 -18.05 23.15
CA THR A 393 14.20 -18.29 23.66
C THR A 393 14.19 -18.47 25.18
N ILE A 394 15.26 -19.03 25.78
CA ILE A 394 15.40 -19.18 27.23
C ILE A 394 15.42 -17.81 27.93
N ASP A 395 16.11 -16.82 27.36
CA ASP A 395 16.16 -15.47 27.93
C ASP A 395 14.77 -14.83 27.94
N PHE A 396 14.04 -14.95 26.82
CA PHE A 396 12.65 -14.50 26.73
C PHE A 396 11.76 -15.18 27.79
N LEU A 397 11.89 -16.50 27.96
CA LEU A 397 11.13 -17.24 28.95
C LEU A 397 11.49 -16.83 30.38
N ASN A 398 12.77 -16.58 30.67
CA ASN A 398 13.23 -16.07 31.97
C ASN A 398 12.66 -14.68 32.28
N GLU A 399 12.53 -13.80 31.29
CA GLU A 399 11.86 -12.51 31.46
C GLU A 399 10.36 -12.69 31.75
N LYS A 400 9.65 -13.47 30.93
CA LYS A 400 8.21 -13.74 31.14
C LYS A 400 7.92 -14.45 32.46
N LYS A 401 8.85 -15.28 32.95
CA LYS A 401 8.76 -15.95 34.25
C LYS A 401 8.67 -14.97 35.41
N LYS A 402 9.27 -13.77 35.35
CA LYS A 402 9.28 -12.82 36.48
C LYS A 402 7.86 -12.40 36.89
N SER A 403 7.01 -12.12 35.91
CA SER A 403 5.62 -11.66 36.10
C SER A 403 4.56 -12.78 36.04
N ALA A 404 4.94 -14.01 35.73
CA ALA A 404 3.99 -15.11 35.55
C ALA A 404 3.34 -15.62 36.86
N PRO A 405 2.09 -16.14 36.81
CA PRO A 405 1.47 -16.89 37.90
C PRO A 405 2.26 -18.16 38.27
N THR A 406 2.07 -18.66 39.49
CA THR A 406 2.84 -19.82 40.03
C THR A 406 2.78 -21.06 39.14
N LYS A 407 1.62 -21.38 38.56
CA LYS A 407 1.46 -22.54 37.66
C LYS A 407 2.23 -22.35 36.35
N LEU A 408 2.09 -21.18 35.72
CA LEU A 408 2.83 -20.82 34.51
C LEU A 408 4.35 -20.78 34.77
N LYS A 409 4.81 -20.27 35.92
CA LYS A 409 6.22 -20.30 36.33
C LYS A 409 6.79 -21.72 36.35
N LYS A 410 6.02 -22.70 36.85
CA LYS A 410 6.43 -24.11 36.86
C LYS A 410 6.55 -24.67 35.44
N ILE A 411 5.60 -24.35 34.56
CA ILE A 411 5.64 -24.75 33.15
C ILE A 411 6.87 -24.17 32.46
N ILE A 412 7.11 -22.85 32.62
CA ILE A 412 8.27 -22.18 32.04
C ILE A 412 9.58 -22.82 32.54
N ASN A 413 9.70 -23.07 33.85
CA ASN A 413 10.89 -23.73 34.41
C ASN A 413 11.13 -25.11 33.81
N GLN A 414 10.06 -25.87 33.56
CA GLN A 414 10.16 -27.19 32.97
C GLN A 414 10.65 -27.10 31.52
N ILE A 415 10.09 -26.19 30.72
CA ILE A 415 10.52 -25.93 29.34
C ILE A 415 12.00 -25.52 29.29
N ILE A 416 12.42 -24.59 30.16
CA ILE A 416 13.82 -24.14 30.23
C ILE A 416 14.72 -25.33 30.57
N LYS A 417 14.39 -26.10 31.62
CA LYS A 417 15.19 -27.25 32.05
C LYS A 417 15.33 -28.30 30.95
N ASP A 418 14.24 -28.62 30.25
CA ASP A 418 14.26 -29.60 29.17
C ASP A 418 15.03 -29.08 27.95
N GLY A 419 14.87 -27.79 27.64
CA GLY A 419 15.63 -27.10 26.58
C GLY A 419 17.13 -27.03 26.85
N GLU A 420 17.55 -26.67 28.06
CA GLU A 420 18.96 -26.67 28.50
C GLU A 420 19.55 -28.07 28.44
N LYS A 421 18.81 -29.08 28.95
CA LYS A 421 19.25 -30.49 28.87
C LYS A 421 19.48 -30.92 27.42
N TYR A 422 18.56 -30.55 26.53
CA TYR A 422 18.68 -30.86 25.11
C TYR A 422 19.90 -30.13 24.52
N TYR A 423 20.00 -28.81 24.72
CA TYR A 423 21.11 -27.99 24.21
C TYR A 423 22.49 -28.45 24.71
N ASP A 424 22.60 -28.82 25.99
CA ASP A 424 23.82 -29.36 26.59
C ASP A 424 24.23 -30.70 25.98
N ALA A 425 23.26 -31.58 25.71
CA ALA A 425 23.53 -32.85 25.05
C ALA A 425 24.11 -32.64 23.66
N TYR A 426 23.55 -31.70 22.88
CA TYR A 426 24.07 -31.34 21.56
C TYR A 426 25.44 -30.67 21.62
N SER A 427 25.63 -29.74 22.55
CA SER A 427 26.88 -28.97 22.65
C SER A 427 28.08 -29.82 23.08
N LYS A 428 27.81 -31.01 23.64
CA LYS A 428 28.82 -32.02 23.99
C LYS A 428 29.13 -33.00 22.85
N LEU A 429 28.37 -32.96 21.75
CA LEU A 429 28.68 -33.78 20.57
C LEU A 429 29.98 -33.29 19.94
N GLU A 430 30.76 -34.22 19.40
CA GLU A 430 31.97 -33.89 18.65
C GLU A 430 31.59 -33.14 17.37
N THR A 431 32.21 -31.98 17.16
CA THR A 431 31.98 -31.17 15.96
C THR A 431 32.71 -31.81 14.78
N LEU A 432 31.97 -32.55 13.95
CA LEU A 432 32.49 -33.07 12.70
C LEU A 432 32.70 -31.93 11.70
N LYS A 433 33.78 -31.98 10.92
CA LYS A 433 34.15 -30.91 9.97
C LYS A 433 33.10 -30.73 8.88
N GLU A 434 32.36 -31.78 8.56
CA GLU A 434 31.29 -31.85 7.57
C GLU A 434 30.08 -30.99 7.97
N PHE A 435 29.90 -30.72 9.28
CA PHE A 435 28.86 -29.82 9.78
C PHE A 435 29.33 -28.36 9.89
N ASN A 436 30.57 -28.05 9.50
CA ASN A 436 30.97 -26.67 9.38
C ASN A 436 30.21 -26.01 8.22
N PRO A 437 29.75 -24.77 8.40
CA PRO A 437 29.02 -24.07 7.35
C PRO A 437 29.93 -23.89 6.11
N SER A 438 29.32 -23.97 4.93
CA SER A 438 30.01 -23.64 3.68
C SER A 438 30.65 -22.26 3.78
N GLU A 439 31.95 -22.16 3.45
CA GLU A 439 32.67 -20.89 3.41
C GLU A 439 31.97 -19.86 2.52
N VAL A 440 31.34 -20.29 1.43
CA VAL A 440 30.57 -19.42 0.52
C VAL A 440 29.38 -18.79 1.26
N ARG A 441 28.64 -19.58 2.05
CA ARG A 441 27.47 -19.10 2.81
C ARG A 441 27.89 -18.19 3.96
N LEU A 442 28.97 -18.52 4.66
CA LEU A 442 29.56 -17.64 5.70
C LEU A 442 30.00 -16.30 5.11
N ASN A 443 30.72 -16.32 3.99
CA ASN A 443 31.18 -15.10 3.33
C ASN A 443 30.02 -14.23 2.84
N TYR A 444 28.97 -14.84 2.32
CA TYR A 444 27.75 -14.13 1.92
C TYR A 444 27.05 -13.47 3.13
N MET A 445 26.86 -14.20 4.23
CA MET A 445 26.26 -13.67 5.45
C MET A 445 27.11 -12.56 6.08
N ASN A 446 28.43 -12.76 6.16
CA ASN A 446 29.36 -11.75 6.65
C ASN A 446 29.27 -10.48 5.79
N ARG A 447 29.20 -10.59 4.46
CA ARG A 447 29.00 -9.43 3.57
C ARG A 447 27.69 -8.70 3.86
N LEU A 448 26.59 -9.42 4.05
CA LEU A 448 25.29 -8.82 4.38
C LEU A 448 25.33 -8.10 5.74
N GLN A 449 25.92 -8.73 6.76
CA GLN A 449 26.09 -8.13 8.08
C GLN A 449 27.01 -6.91 8.05
N SER A 450 28.14 -6.98 7.34
CA SER A 450 29.02 -5.84 7.14
C SER A 450 28.30 -4.68 6.45
N LYS A 451 27.50 -4.96 5.40
CA LYS A 451 26.67 -3.92 4.75
C LYS A 451 25.66 -3.30 5.72
N LYS A 452 24.97 -4.12 6.53
CA LYS A 452 24.00 -3.63 7.53
C LYS A 452 24.69 -2.78 8.59
N PHE A 453 25.84 -3.23 9.10
CA PHE A 453 26.65 -2.50 10.07
C PHE A 453 27.17 -1.18 9.51
N SER A 454 27.74 -1.17 8.29
CA SER A 454 28.16 0.06 7.60
C SER A 454 27.01 1.03 7.43
N LYS A 455 25.83 0.55 7.03
CA LYS A 455 24.66 1.42 6.87
C LYS A 455 24.20 2.01 8.21
N SER A 456 24.09 1.20 9.27
CA SER A 456 23.76 1.68 10.62
C SER A 456 24.79 2.67 11.15
N TYR A 457 26.06 2.48 10.80
CA TYR A 457 27.14 3.39 11.14
C TYR A 457 27.00 4.74 10.41
N ASP A 458 26.83 4.70 9.08
CA ASP A 458 26.62 5.90 8.24
C ASP A 458 25.38 6.70 8.67
N ASP A 459 24.28 5.99 9.02
CA ASP A 459 23.04 6.61 9.49
C ASP A 459 23.26 7.30 10.87
N SER A 460 24.10 6.70 11.74
CA SER A 460 24.44 7.27 13.05
C SER A 460 25.37 8.49 12.98
N GLU A 461 26.25 8.57 11.98
CA GLU A 461 27.07 9.76 11.70
C GLU A 461 26.22 10.92 11.13
N LYS A 462 25.22 10.62 10.29
CA LYS A 462 24.36 11.64 9.66
C LYS A 462 23.37 12.26 10.64
N SER A 463 22.86 11.48 11.60
CA SER A 463 22.04 12.00 12.69
C SER A 463 22.96 12.64 13.75
N GLY A 464 23.21 13.95 13.64
CA GLY A 464 24.15 14.73 14.48
C GLY A 464 23.87 14.82 15.98
N GLY A 465 23.29 13.79 16.61
CA GLY A 465 23.01 13.67 18.04
C GLY A 465 23.36 12.30 18.65
N SER A 466 24.09 11.43 17.94
CA SER A 466 24.51 10.12 18.47
C SER A 466 25.76 10.24 19.35
N PHE A 467 25.81 9.52 20.47
CA PHE A 467 27.01 9.42 21.33
C PHE A 467 28.29 9.06 20.53
N SER A 468 28.13 8.30 19.44
CA SER A 468 29.20 7.94 18.51
C SER A 468 29.87 9.13 17.81
N SER A 469 29.16 10.25 17.56
CA SER A 469 29.72 11.44 16.92
C SER A 469 30.66 12.24 17.82
N LEU A 470 30.74 11.88 19.11
CA LEU A 470 31.71 12.44 20.07
C LEU A 470 33.07 11.73 20.00
N PHE A 471 33.18 10.62 19.26
CA PHE A 471 34.41 9.84 19.14
C PHE A 471 35.00 9.95 17.73
N THR A 472 36.31 10.17 17.63
CA THR A 472 37.02 10.16 16.35
C THR A 472 37.35 8.72 15.93
N THR A 473 36.89 8.32 14.76
CA THR A 473 37.21 7.02 14.17
C THR A 473 38.63 7.01 13.63
N LEU A 474 39.46 6.10 14.15
CA LEU A 474 40.85 5.94 13.71
C LEU A 474 40.95 4.67 12.85
N HIS A 475 41.31 4.84 11.57
CA HIS A 475 41.57 3.72 10.68
C HIS A 475 43.02 3.25 10.81
N PHE A 476 43.22 2.14 11.51
CA PHE A 476 44.53 1.50 11.62
C PHE A 476 44.84 0.68 10.37
N ARG A 477 46.03 0.89 9.78
CA ARG A 477 46.61 -0.06 8.80
C ARG A 477 47.32 -1.24 9.49
N SER A 478 47.84 -1.00 10.70
CA SER A 478 48.57 -1.96 11.56
C SER A 478 48.76 -1.35 12.96
N GLY A 479 48.92 -2.18 14.00
CA GLY A 479 49.20 -1.76 15.38
C GLY A 479 48.05 -1.98 16.37
N LYS A 480 48.36 -1.96 17.67
CA LYS A 480 47.41 -2.19 18.78
C LYS A 480 47.04 -0.91 19.55
N THR A 481 47.70 0.21 19.28
CA THR A 481 47.53 1.47 20.02
C THR A 481 47.57 2.68 19.08
N SER A 482 46.83 3.74 19.43
CA SER A 482 46.96 5.08 18.84
C SER A 482 47.34 6.10 19.90
N PHE A 483 48.02 7.16 19.48
CA PHE A 483 48.22 8.38 20.26
C PHE A 483 48.15 9.57 19.30
N ALA A 484 47.76 10.74 19.79
CA ALA A 484 47.66 11.97 19.02
C ALA A 484 48.48 13.08 19.68
N LYS A 485 48.96 14.06 18.91
CA LYS A 485 49.69 15.22 19.43
C LYS A 485 48.78 16.44 19.39
N PHE A 486 48.57 17.09 20.55
CA PHE A 486 47.76 18.30 20.66
C PHE A 486 48.52 19.37 21.46
N LYS A 487 48.60 20.59 20.93
CA LYS A 487 49.32 21.74 21.54
C LYS A 487 50.75 21.42 22.01
N GLY A 488 51.46 20.56 21.29
CA GLY A 488 52.87 20.21 21.60
C GLY A 488 53.06 18.97 22.47
N GLU A 489 52.00 18.48 23.12
CA GLU A 489 52.04 17.31 24.00
C GLU A 489 51.41 16.08 23.32
N TYR A 490 51.95 14.89 23.61
CA TYR A 490 51.40 13.63 23.14
C TYR A 490 50.34 13.11 24.11
N SER A 491 49.22 12.61 23.57
CA SER A 491 48.20 11.93 24.34
C SER A 491 48.69 10.58 24.86
N ALA A 492 48.05 10.07 25.91
CA ALA A 492 48.25 8.68 26.32
C ALA A 492 47.94 7.70 25.18
N HIS A 493 48.61 6.54 25.21
CA HIS A 493 48.28 5.44 24.32
C HIS A 493 46.84 4.98 24.57
N MET A 494 46.04 4.95 23.50
CA MET A 494 44.69 4.43 23.50
C MET A 494 44.67 3.12 22.72
N GLU A 495 44.14 2.06 23.33
CA GLU A 495 43.85 0.82 22.63
C GLU A 495 42.44 0.89 22.03
N PRO A 496 42.26 0.56 20.74
CA PRO A 496 40.94 0.50 20.15
C PRO A 496 40.13 -0.62 20.81
N LYS A 497 38.95 -0.28 21.34
CA LYS A 497 38.00 -1.27 21.85
C LYS A 497 37.21 -1.87 20.70
N LEU A 498 37.10 -3.20 20.68
CA LEU A 498 36.27 -3.91 19.71
C LEU A 498 34.80 -3.64 20.01
N ILE A 499 34.08 -3.08 19.03
CA ILE A 499 32.62 -3.08 19.02
C ILE A 499 32.21 -4.23 18.11
N SER A 500 31.76 -5.33 18.71
CA SER A 500 31.24 -6.49 17.99
C SER A 500 29.73 -6.59 18.17
N HIS A 501 29.02 -6.86 17.08
CA HIS A 501 27.62 -7.25 17.11
C HIS A 501 27.53 -8.75 16.83
N SER A 502 26.77 -9.49 17.63
CA SER A 502 26.44 -10.89 17.34
C SER A 502 24.94 -11.02 17.09
N THR A 503 24.57 -11.91 16.18
CA THR A 503 23.17 -12.24 15.92
C THR A 503 23.04 -13.74 15.89
N GLU A 504 22.00 -14.24 16.53
CA GLU A 504 21.67 -15.65 16.53
C GLU A 504 20.94 -15.98 15.22
N MET A 505 21.27 -17.13 14.63
CA MET A 505 20.61 -17.62 13.44
C MET A 505 20.01 -19.01 13.72
N PRO A 506 18.92 -19.41 13.03
CA PRO A 506 18.21 -20.66 13.31
C PRO A 506 19.10 -21.86 13.09
N ARG A 507 19.45 -22.58 14.15
CA ARG A 507 20.38 -23.72 14.09
C ARG A 507 19.96 -24.79 13.08
N GLY A 508 18.66 -25.10 12.99
CA GLY A 508 18.14 -26.09 12.03
C GLY A 508 18.43 -25.72 10.58
N GLU A 509 18.41 -24.44 10.20
CA GLU A 509 18.72 -23.98 8.84
C GLU A 509 20.21 -24.15 8.46
N TYR A 510 21.07 -24.38 9.45
CA TYR A 510 22.48 -24.69 9.26
C TYR A 510 22.73 -26.17 9.16
N ILE A 511 22.15 -26.94 10.09
CA ILE A 511 22.41 -28.37 10.21
C ILE A 511 21.65 -29.15 9.13
N ASP A 512 20.37 -28.82 8.93
CA ASP A 512 19.48 -29.53 8.00
C ASP A 512 18.45 -28.57 7.38
N PRO A 513 18.88 -27.74 6.42
CA PRO A 513 17.99 -26.78 5.75
C PRO A 513 16.86 -27.46 4.97
N VAL A 514 17.06 -28.70 4.50
CA VAL A 514 16.03 -29.44 3.75
C VAL A 514 14.89 -29.84 4.67
N SER A 515 15.21 -30.44 5.83
CA SER A 515 14.16 -30.81 6.79
C SER A 515 13.46 -29.60 7.39
N GLN A 516 14.15 -28.46 7.59
CA GLN A 516 13.47 -27.23 8.01
C GLN A 516 12.54 -26.67 6.95
N ALA A 517 12.95 -26.70 5.67
CA ALA A 517 12.08 -26.32 4.56
C ALA A 517 10.85 -27.24 4.46
N GLN A 518 11.06 -28.55 4.63
CA GLN A 518 9.97 -29.52 4.67
C GLN A 518 9.02 -29.26 5.85
N LEU A 519 9.54 -29.05 7.07
CA LEU A 519 8.72 -28.72 8.24
C LEU A 519 7.86 -27.47 8.02
N ARG A 520 8.41 -26.43 7.38
CA ARG A 520 7.64 -25.24 7.01
C ARG A 520 6.54 -25.57 6.01
N LEU A 521 6.85 -26.28 4.93
CA LEU A 521 5.88 -26.65 3.91
C LEU A 521 4.76 -27.52 4.49
N GLU A 522 5.10 -28.49 5.33
CA GLU A 522 4.13 -29.32 6.05
C GLU A 522 3.26 -28.49 6.99
N SER A 523 3.85 -27.52 7.69
CA SER A 523 3.11 -26.65 8.61
C SER A 523 2.22 -25.64 7.86
N GLN A 524 2.66 -25.12 6.72
CA GLN A 524 1.86 -24.29 5.82
C GLN A 524 0.69 -25.10 5.24
N GLY A 525 0.96 -26.32 4.77
CA GLY A 525 -0.02 -27.25 4.21
C GLY A 525 -0.87 -27.99 5.24
N PHE A 526 -0.63 -27.78 6.54
CA PHE A 526 -1.36 -28.45 7.61
C PHE A 526 -2.86 -28.12 7.51
N LYS A 527 -3.68 -29.17 7.43
CA LYS A 527 -5.15 -29.07 7.37
C LYS A 527 -5.74 -29.45 8.72
N ARG A 528 -6.79 -28.75 9.13
CA ARG A 528 -7.54 -29.07 10.34
C ARG A 528 -8.03 -30.51 10.24
N ARG A 529 -7.82 -31.30 11.30
CA ARG A 529 -8.38 -32.65 11.39
C ARG A 529 -9.90 -32.50 11.52
N LYS A 530 -10.65 -33.15 10.63
CA LYS A 530 -12.12 -33.13 10.64
C LYS A 530 -12.66 -33.86 11.85
#